data_AF-A0A7V8DL02-F1
#
_entry.id   AF-A0A7V8DL02-F1
#
_cell.length_a   1.000
_cell.length_b   1.000
_cell.length_c   1.000
_cell.angle_alpha   90.00
_cell.angle_beta   90.00
_cell.angle_gamma   90.00
#
_symmetry.space_group_name_H-M   'P 1'
#
loop_
_entity.id
_entity.type
_entity.pdbx_description
1 polymer ?
#
loop_
_entity_poly.entity_id
_entity_poly.type
_entity_poly.pdbx_seq_one_letter_code
_entity_poly.pdbx_strand_id
1 'polypeptide(L)'
;MKQFRKILTIGASLAVALGAFAIIQGPAFADSNRTIAAGVNSACDPTQREFVVAGGQVATNFSITRFSGGFGCGTGNMINDGGFEISRGNCPAQGGDVYWYRQTIGGSQSQPALSSLRLNPGTYCVSFNGGRNGSVELSYTITP
;
A
#
# COMPACT_ATOMS: atom_id res chain seq x y z
N MET A 1 40.11 53.22 50.13
CA MET A 1 41.07 52.21 50.59
C MET A 1 40.61 50.83 50.12
N LYS A 2 41.54 50.03 49.56
CA LYS A 2 41.51 48.56 49.38
C LYS A 2 40.45 47.97 48.40
N GLN A 3 40.85 47.50 47.21
CA GLN A 3 41.40 46.15 46.88
C GLN A 3 40.30 45.07 46.90
N PHE A 4 39.79 44.57 45.75
CA PHE A 4 40.32 43.53 44.83
C PHE A 4 39.81 42.09 45.13
N ARG A 5 39.30 41.44 44.06
CA ARG A 5 39.14 39.97 43.81
C ARG A 5 37.89 39.32 44.49
N LYS A 6 37.13 38.40 43.88
CA LYS A 6 37.32 37.51 42.71
C LYS A 6 36.01 36.71 42.46
N ILE A 7 35.92 36.05 41.29
CA ILE A 7 35.19 34.77 40.99
C ILE A 7 33.67 34.92 40.73
N LEU A 8 33.01 34.36 39.70
CA LEU A 8 33.35 33.33 38.70
C LEU A 8 32.47 33.54 37.45
N THR A 9 33.07 33.31 36.28
CA THR A 9 32.44 33.06 34.98
C THR A 9 31.54 31.84 34.98
N ILE A 10 30.32 31.91 34.42
CA ILE A 10 29.81 30.90 33.47
C ILE A 10 29.00 31.66 32.41
N GLY A 11 29.62 31.86 31.25
CA GLY A 11 28.90 32.09 30.01
C GLY A 11 28.43 30.75 29.46
N ALA A 12 27.22 30.72 28.93
CA ALA A 12 26.83 29.79 27.89
C ALA A 12 25.68 30.43 27.12
N SER A 13 26.05 31.14 26.06
CA SER A 13 25.15 31.64 25.04
C SER A 13 24.31 30.46 24.52
N LEU A 14 22.99 30.56 24.64
CA LEU A 14 22.07 29.60 24.06
C LEU A 14 22.14 29.77 22.54
N ALA A 15 22.91 28.90 21.89
CA ALA A 15 23.04 28.88 20.44
C ALA A 15 21.69 28.49 19.82
N VAL A 16 21.18 29.37 18.96
CA VAL A 16 20.06 29.14 18.05
C VAL A 16 20.45 28.01 17.11
N ALA A 17 19.92 26.82 17.33
CA ALA A 17 19.95 25.76 16.33
C ALA A 17 18.81 25.98 15.34
N LEU A 18 19.07 26.80 14.31
CA LEU A 18 18.33 26.74 13.06
C LEU A 18 18.66 25.38 12.43
N GLY A 19 17.85 24.38 12.75
CA GLY A 19 17.91 23.07 12.10
C GLY A 19 17.63 23.26 10.61
N ALA A 20 18.69 23.19 9.81
CA ALA A 20 18.59 23.12 8.37
C ALA A 20 17.70 21.92 8.01
N PHE A 21 16.53 22.19 7.41
CA PHE A 21 15.82 21.20 6.62
C PHE A 21 16.72 20.85 5.44
N ALA A 22 17.59 19.86 5.62
CA ALA A 22 18.26 19.21 4.51
C ALA A 22 17.18 18.52 3.69
N ILE A 23 16.78 19.14 2.58
CA ILE A 23 16.09 18.45 1.50
C ILE A 23 17.13 17.47 0.94
N ILE A 24 17.14 16.25 1.47
CA ILE A 24 17.86 15.15 0.85
C ILE A 24 17.12 14.88 -0.45
N GLN A 25 17.60 15.47 -1.55
CA GLN A 25 17.23 15.04 -2.90
C GLN A 25 17.81 13.64 -3.08
N GLY A 26 17.05 12.65 -2.62
CA GLY A 26 17.27 11.23 -2.91
C GLY A 26 17.13 10.95 -4.41
N PRO A 27 17.63 9.79 -4.86
CA PRO A 27 17.97 9.53 -6.24
C PRO A 27 16.75 9.70 -7.15
N ALA A 28 17.01 10.17 -8.38
CA ALA A 28 16.06 10.26 -9.48
C ALA A 28 15.04 9.13 -9.43
N PHE A 29 13.81 9.46 -9.02
CA PHE A 29 12.53 9.04 -9.61
C PHE A 29 12.63 7.87 -10.60
N ALA A 30 13.07 6.70 -10.12
CA ALA A 30 13.20 5.51 -10.91
C ALA A 30 11.91 4.71 -10.79
N ASP A 31 11.42 4.21 -11.92
CA ASP A 31 10.31 3.28 -11.94
C ASP A 31 10.62 2.11 -11.02
N SER A 32 9.74 1.83 -10.06
CA SER A 32 9.92 0.74 -9.10
C SER A 32 8.79 -0.27 -9.22
N ASN A 33 9.13 -1.54 -9.47
CA ASN A 33 8.17 -2.62 -9.45
C ASN A 33 7.85 -3.00 -8.00
N ARG A 34 6.57 -3.21 -7.71
CA ARG A 34 6.03 -3.49 -6.38
C ARG A 34 5.08 -4.67 -6.46
N THR A 35 4.90 -5.37 -5.34
CA THR A 35 3.91 -6.43 -5.20
C THR A 35 3.02 -6.20 -3.98
N ILE A 36 1.78 -6.65 -4.06
CA ILE A 36 0.82 -6.64 -2.95
C ILE A 36 -0.05 -7.89 -2.99
N ALA A 37 -0.32 -8.47 -1.81
CA ALA A 37 -1.06 -9.72 -1.71
C ALA A 37 -2.17 -9.66 -0.65
N ALA A 38 -3.41 -9.92 -1.06
CA ALA A 38 -4.57 -10.02 -0.18
C ALA A 38 -5.19 -11.41 -0.30
N GLY A 39 -5.93 -11.86 0.71
CA GLY A 39 -6.50 -13.22 0.69
C GLY A 39 -7.48 -13.48 1.82
N VAL A 40 -7.80 -14.75 2.03
CA VAL A 40 -8.56 -15.24 3.19
C VAL A 40 -7.72 -16.33 3.86
N ASN A 41 -7.47 -16.18 5.16
CA ASN A 41 -6.60 -17.09 5.91
C ASN A 41 -7.26 -18.47 6.14
N SER A 42 -6.56 -19.36 6.83
CA SER A 42 -7.07 -20.71 7.18
C SER A 42 -8.23 -20.69 8.19
N ALA A 43 -8.42 -19.60 8.92
CA ALA A 43 -9.54 -19.39 9.85
C ALA A 43 -10.76 -18.72 9.18
N CYS A 44 -10.71 -18.51 7.85
CA CYS A 44 -11.74 -17.81 7.09
C CYS A 44 -11.85 -16.31 7.37
N ASP A 45 -10.80 -15.69 7.89
CA ASP A 45 -10.72 -14.26 8.04
C ASP A 45 -10.12 -13.60 6.79
N PRO A 46 -10.72 -12.52 6.29
CA PRO A 46 -10.15 -11.75 5.19
C PRO A 46 -8.88 -11.02 5.64
N THR A 47 -7.87 -11.06 4.78
CA THR A 47 -6.58 -10.38 4.92
C THR A 47 -6.47 -9.33 3.83
N GLN A 48 -7.06 -8.16 4.07
CA GLN A 48 -6.94 -7.01 3.18
C GLN A 48 -5.54 -6.39 3.29
N ARG A 49 -5.07 -5.72 2.24
CA ARG A 49 -3.78 -5.02 2.27
C ARG A 49 -3.86 -3.59 1.79
N GLU A 50 -3.20 -2.72 2.54
CA GLU A 50 -3.04 -1.33 2.22
C GLU A 50 -1.74 -1.09 1.44
N PHE A 51 -1.77 -0.15 0.50
CA PHE A 51 -0.57 0.43 -0.10
C PHE A 51 -0.77 1.91 -0.41
N VAL A 52 0.34 2.61 -0.58
CA VAL A 52 0.37 4.06 -0.80
C VAL A 52 1.06 4.36 -2.13
N VAL A 53 0.45 5.23 -2.91
CA VAL A 53 1.08 5.93 -4.05
C VAL A 53 1.45 7.32 -3.56
N ALA A 54 2.74 7.64 -3.47
CA ALA A 54 3.19 8.91 -2.91
C ALA A 54 2.85 10.10 -3.83
N GLY A 55 2.95 11.33 -3.28
CA GLY A 55 2.74 12.55 -4.05
C GLY A 55 3.71 12.66 -5.23
N GLY A 56 3.19 13.01 -6.41
CA GLY A 56 3.97 13.05 -7.64
C GLY A 56 4.39 11.67 -8.15
N GLN A 57 3.59 10.63 -7.87
CA GLN A 57 3.77 9.30 -8.42
C GLN A 57 2.45 8.74 -8.97
N VAL A 58 2.55 7.76 -9.86
CA VAL A 58 1.40 7.04 -10.41
C VAL A 58 1.69 5.54 -10.39
N ALA A 59 0.76 4.74 -9.89
CA ALA A 59 0.82 3.29 -10.04
C ALA A 59 0.17 2.87 -11.36
N THR A 60 0.88 2.06 -12.13
CA THR A 60 0.46 1.57 -13.47
C THR A 60 0.93 0.14 -13.70
N ASN A 61 0.66 -0.42 -14.88
CA ASN A 61 1.11 -1.76 -15.30
C ASN A 61 0.71 -2.86 -14.32
N PHE A 62 -0.52 -2.78 -13.79
CA PHE A 62 -1.01 -3.79 -12.87
C PHE A 62 -1.15 -5.14 -13.58
N SER A 63 -0.71 -6.20 -12.92
CA SER A 63 -0.90 -7.58 -13.38
C SER A 63 -1.11 -8.52 -12.20
N ILE A 64 -1.86 -9.60 -12.43
CA ILE A 64 -2.04 -10.67 -11.45
C ILE A 64 -0.85 -11.62 -11.58
N THR A 65 -0.01 -11.70 -10.55
CA THR A 65 1.11 -12.67 -10.50
C THR A 65 0.68 -14.00 -9.91
N ARG A 66 -0.34 -13.98 -9.04
CA ARG A 66 -0.94 -15.18 -8.45
C ARG A 66 -2.42 -14.97 -8.18
N PHE A 67 -3.23 -15.98 -8.46
CA PHE A 67 -4.64 -16.01 -8.07
C PHE A 67 -5.05 -17.43 -7.67
N SER A 68 -5.78 -17.54 -6.57
CA SER A 68 -6.38 -18.80 -6.13
C SER A 68 -7.69 -18.51 -5.40
N GLY A 69 -8.79 -19.11 -5.86
CA GLY A 69 -10.11 -18.97 -5.23
C GLY A 69 -10.21 -19.61 -3.84
N GLY A 70 -9.31 -20.53 -3.49
CA GLY A 70 -9.31 -21.24 -2.20
C GLY A 70 -10.44 -22.26 -2.07
N PHE A 71 -10.86 -22.53 -0.82
CA PHE A 71 -11.91 -23.50 -0.50
C PHE A 71 -13.06 -22.86 0.29
N GLY A 72 -14.29 -23.29 0.04
CA GLY A 72 -15.49 -22.83 0.73
C GLY A 72 -15.35 -22.96 2.25
N CYS A 73 -15.54 -21.86 2.95
CA CYS A 73 -15.33 -21.79 4.40
C CYS A 73 -16.22 -22.74 5.21
N GLY A 74 -17.43 -23.05 4.72
CA GLY A 74 -18.33 -24.02 5.34
C GLY A 74 -18.41 -25.37 4.63
N THR A 75 -17.98 -25.46 3.37
CA THR A 75 -18.19 -26.67 2.53
C THR A 75 -16.92 -27.47 2.29
N GLY A 76 -15.74 -26.84 2.37
CA GLY A 76 -14.47 -27.46 1.98
C GLY A 76 -14.31 -27.69 0.47
N ASN A 77 -15.32 -27.35 -0.33
CA ASN A 77 -15.26 -27.48 -1.79
C ASN A 77 -14.36 -26.39 -2.39
N MET A 78 -13.64 -26.73 -3.46
CA MET A 78 -12.84 -25.74 -4.18
C MET A 78 -13.75 -24.63 -4.74
N ILE A 79 -13.34 -23.38 -4.52
CA ILE A 79 -14.01 -22.23 -5.09
C ILE A 79 -13.36 -21.91 -6.43
N ASN A 80 -14.15 -22.08 -7.50
CA ASN A 80 -13.73 -21.74 -8.86
C ASN A 80 -14.10 -20.30 -9.25
N ASP A 81 -14.95 -19.64 -8.45
CA ASP A 81 -15.41 -18.28 -8.66
C ASP A 81 -14.90 -17.37 -7.54
N GLY A 82 -14.09 -16.37 -7.85
CA GLY A 82 -13.51 -15.48 -6.84
C GLY A 82 -13.22 -14.11 -7.43
N GLY A 83 -12.72 -13.19 -6.61
CA GLY A 83 -12.46 -11.85 -7.09
C GLY A 83 -11.57 -11.06 -6.16
N PHE A 84 -11.20 -9.87 -6.61
CA PHE A 84 -10.57 -8.88 -5.77
C PHE A 84 -11.00 -7.49 -6.22
N GLU A 85 -10.93 -6.56 -5.29
CA GLU A 85 -11.25 -5.16 -5.51
C GLU A 85 -10.07 -4.32 -5.05
N ILE A 86 -9.90 -3.17 -5.70
CA ILE A 86 -9.04 -2.10 -5.23
C ILE A 86 -9.95 -0.90 -4.99
N SER A 87 -9.95 -0.41 -3.76
CA SER A 87 -10.72 0.75 -3.33
C SER A 87 -9.80 1.85 -2.83
N ARG A 88 -10.26 3.11 -2.96
CA ARG A 88 -9.51 4.25 -2.45
C ARG A 88 -9.77 4.41 -0.95
N GLY A 89 -8.73 4.57 -0.15
CA GLY A 89 -8.83 4.69 1.31
C GLY A 89 -8.02 3.64 2.05
N ASN A 90 -8.12 3.65 3.37
CA ASN A 90 -7.38 2.75 4.26
C ASN A 90 -8.15 1.44 4.44
N CYS A 91 -7.47 0.33 4.71
CA CYS A 91 -8.18 -0.89 5.11
C CYS A 91 -8.58 -0.81 6.60
N PRO A 92 -9.79 -1.21 7.02
CA PRO A 92 -10.94 -1.69 6.25
C PRO A 92 -11.94 -0.57 5.85
N ALA A 93 -11.65 0.69 6.19
CA ALA A 93 -12.47 1.85 5.85
C ALA A 93 -12.29 2.23 4.37
N GLN A 94 -12.87 1.41 3.49
CA GLN A 94 -12.81 1.58 2.06
C GLN A 94 -13.72 2.73 1.61
N GLY A 95 -13.20 3.60 0.74
CA GLY A 95 -14.02 4.48 -0.09
C GLY A 95 -14.61 3.71 -1.27
N GLY A 96 -15.00 4.43 -2.32
CA GLY A 96 -15.51 3.80 -3.54
C GLY A 96 -14.48 2.91 -4.24
N ASP A 97 -14.95 1.81 -4.82
CA ASP A 97 -14.13 0.92 -5.65
C ASP A 97 -13.62 1.65 -6.88
N VAL A 98 -12.31 1.53 -7.13
CA VAL A 98 -11.67 2.06 -8.34
C VAL A 98 -11.38 0.97 -9.37
N TYR A 99 -11.40 -0.29 -8.94
CA TYR A 99 -11.22 -1.46 -9.77
C TYR A 99 -11.85 -2.69 -9.13
N TRP A 100 -12.44 -3.56 -9.95
CA TRP A 100 -12.84 -4.90 -9.53
C TRP A 100 -12.44 -5.95 -10.57
N TYR A 101 -12.18 -7.16 -10.08
CA TYR A 101 -11.93 -8.37 -10.87
C TYR A 101 -12.79 -9.50 -10.36
N ARG A 102 -13.37 -10.26 -11.28
CA ARG A 102 -14.08 -11.51 -11.00
C ARG A 102 -13.57 -12.62 -11.92
N GLN A 103 -13.06 -13.67 -11.32
CA GLN A 103 -12.87 -14.97 -11.95
C GLN A 103 -14.16 -15.77 -11.80
N THR A 104 -14.63 -16.34 -12.90
CA THR A 104 -15.69 -17.33 -12.89
C THR A 104 -15.28 -18.57 -13.67
N ILE A 105 -16.03 -19.67 -13.54
CA ILE A 105 -15.87 -20.86 -14.39
C ILE A 105 -15.95 -20.51 -15.89
N GLY A 106 -16.74 -19.49 -16.26
CA GLY A 106 -16.91 -19.02 -17.63
C GLY A 106 -15.80 -18.09 -18.15
N GLY A 107 -14.80 -17.79 -17.31
CA GLY A 107 -13.70 -16.86 -17.61
C GLY A 107 -13.64 -15.70 -16.63
N SER A 108 -12.74 -14.76 -16.92
CA SER A 108 -12.46 -13.62 -16.03
C SER A 108 -13.00 -12.32 -16.61
N GLN A 109 -13.50 -11.47 -15.73
CA GLN A 109 -14.00 -10.12 -16.04
C GLN A 109 -13.37 -9.11 -15.10
N SER A 110 -13.15 -7.90 -15.59
CA SER A 110 -12.66 -6.78 -14.80
C SER A 110 -13.18 -5.47 -15.37
N GLN A 111 -13.38 -4.47 -14.51
CA GLN A 111 -13.64 -3.11 -14.97
C GLN A 111 -12.93 -2.08 -14.07
N PRO A 112 -12.05 -1.22 -14.64
CA PRO A 112 -11.49 -1.28 -16.02
C PRO A 112 -10.69 -2.56 -16.29
N ALA A 113 -10.07 -2.71 -17.48
CA ALA A 113 -9.08 -3.76 -17.68
C ALA A 113 -7.88 -3.54 -16.73
N LEU A 114 -7.38 -4.60 -16.10
CA LEU A 114 -6.31 -4.43 -15.10
C LEU A 114 -5.06 -3.74 -15.65
N SER A 115 -4.67 -4.09 -16.88
CA SER A 115 -3.51 -3.50 -17.54
C SER A 115 -3.68 -2.00 -17.86
N SER A 116 -4.91 -1.49 -17.91
CA SER A 116 -5.18 -0.06 -18.09
C SER A 116 -5.44 0.68 -16.79
N LEU A 117 -5.44 0.00 -15.64
CA LEU A 117 -5.62 0.62 -14.34
C LEU A 117 -4.46 1.58 -14.06
N ARG A 118 -4.82 2.82 -13.70
CA ARG A 118 -3.88 3.85 -13.27
C ARG A 118 -4.38 4.45 -11.97
N LEU A 119 -3.53 4.43 -10.94
CA LEU A 119 -3.85 5.00 -9.64
C LEU A 119 -2.95 6.21 -9.36
N ASN A 120 -3.58 7.35 -9.16
CA ASN A 120 -2.92 8.60 -8.78
C ASN A 120 -2.49 8.58 -7.31
N PRO A 121 -1.80 9.61 -6.80
CA PRO A 121 -1.41 9.67 -5.40
C PRO A 121 -2.59 9.45 -4.44
N GLY A 122 -2.37 8.62 -3.43
CA GLY A 122 -3.37 8.25 -2.44
C GLY A 122 -3.08 6.92 -1.76
N THR A 123 -3.89 6.62 -0.75
CA THR A 123 -3.93 5.31 -0.09
C THR A 123 -5.00 4.43 -0.73
N TYR A 124 -4.68 3.16 -0.90
CA TYR A 124 -5.54 2.17 -1.52
C TYR A 124 -5.58 0.90 -0.70
N CYS A 125 -6.72 0.22 -0.74
CA CYS A 125 -6.94 -1.06 -0.10
C CYS A 125 -7.22 -2.13 -1.17
N VAL A 126 -6.51 -3.24 -1.10
CA VAL A 126 -6.80 -4.46 -1.88
C VAL A 126 -7.55 -5.43 -0.99
N SER A 127 -8.77 -5.78 -1.40
CA SER A 127 -9.59 -6.81 -0.78
C SER A 127 -9.71 -8.01 -1.71
N PHE A 128 -9.70 -9.20 -1.13
CA PHE A 128 -9.92 -10.44 -1.86
C PHE A 128 -11.23 -11.07 -1.41
N ASN A 129 -12.05 -11.48 -2.37
CA ASN A 129 -13.29 -12.20 -2.15
C ASN A 129 -13.13 -13.62 -2.69
N GLY A 130 -13.00 -14.57 -1.78
CA GLY A 130 -12.87 -15.99 -2.09
C GLY A 130 -12.95 -16.83 -0.85
N GLY A 131 -12.42 -18.05 -0.93
CA GLY A 131 -12.48 -19.05 0.12
C GLY A 131 -11.25 -19.06 1.01
N ARG A 132 -11.32 -19.88 2.06
CA ARG A 132 -10.20 -20.23 2.92
C ARG A 132 -8.95 -20.56 2.10
N ASN A 133 -7.82 -19.98 2.48
CA ASN A 133 -6.53 -20.09 1.79
C ASN A 133 -6.54 -19.55 0.34
N GLY A 134 -7.58 -18.84 -0.06
CA GLY A 134 -7.62 -18.10 -1.32
C GLY A 134 -6.81 -16.81 -1.21
N SER A 135 -6.25 -16.37 -2.33
CA SER A 135 -5.40 -15.19 -2.37
C SER A 135 -5.29 -14.61 -3.78
N VAL A 136 -5.02 -13.32 -3.85
CA VAL A 136 -4.49 -12.64 -5.01
C VAL A 136 -3.13 -12.03 -4.67
N GLU A 137 -2.21 -12.08 -5.61
CA GLU A 137 -1.00 -11.26 -5.61
C GLU A 137 -0.98 -10.45 -6.91
N LEU A 138 -0.75 -9.15 -6.75
CA LEU A 138 -0.65 -8.19 -7.84
C LEU A 138 0.77 -7.66 -7.91
N SER A 139 1.27 -7.44 -9.12
CA SER A 139 2.43 -6.59 -9.36
C SER A 139 2.01 -5.30 -10.05
N TYR A 140 2.76 -4.22 -9.82
CA TYR A 140 2.53 -2.91 -10.42
C TYR A 140 3.81 -2.08 -10.41
N THR A 141 3.89 -1.11 -11.31
CA THR A 141 5.01 -0.16 -11.38
C THR A 141 4.60 1.18 -10.79
N ILE A 142 5.44 1.74 -9.93
CA ILE A 142 5.35 3.13 -9.48
C ILE A 142 6.24 3.97 -10.38
N THR A 143 5.63 4.89 -11.13
CA THR A 143 6.33 5.91 -11.92
C THR A 143 6.23 7.27 -11.23
N PRO A 144 7.15 8.20 -11.49
CA PRO A 144 7.02 9.63 -11.16
C PRO A 144 5.90 10.31 -11.96
#